data_AF-A0A4Q4Y7D2-F1
#
_entry.id   AF-A0A4Q4Y7D2-F1
#
_cell.length_a   1.000
_cell.length_b   1.000
_cell.length_c   1.000
_cell.angle_alpha   90.00
_cell.angle_beta   90.00
_cell.angle_gamma   90.00
#
_symmetry.space_group_name_H-M   'P 1'
#
loop_
_entity.id
_entity.type
_entity.pdbx_description
1 polymer ?
#
loop_
_entity_poly.entity_id
_entity_poly.type
_entity_poly.pdbx_seq_one_letter_code
_entity_poly.pdbx_strand_id
1 'polypeptide(L)'
;MSSLAIISLKPIRVWLTPPGPNAWKVVVVLKELGVPYEIKAFKFDDVKKKPFIDINPNGRVPGTYILPVRGYDLNKTLTYDGVKEKHHLNQWLQFQMSGQGPYYGAAGWFNILHHEKLPSAIERYNNQLKRVLGVLDGWLEGKQWLVGDKMTYADLAFLPWNDRIDGIILCAPEEKFDGLPNVQAWHERMAARPSWKKSMDRYPGWSHEGAGVGGRDGKARAL
;
A
#
# COMPACT_ATOMS: atom_id res chain seq x y z
N MET A 1 20.30 -26.10 -19.42
CA MET A 1 20.57 -25.29 -18.21
C MET A 1 21.23 -23.99 -18.68
N SER A 2 20.45 -22.92 -18.87
CA SER A 2 21.00 -21.63 -19.28
C SER A 2 21.08 -20.74 -18.04
N SER A 3 22.32 -20.54 -17.57
CA SER A 3 22.67 -19.57 -16.54
C SER A 3 22.46 -18.17 -17.11
N LEU A 4 21.26 -17.63 -16.96
CA LEU A 4 21.04 -16.18 -17.02
C LEU A 4 21.87 -15.56 -15.91
N ALA A 5 22.92 -14.85 -16.31
CA ALA A 5 23.77 -14.10 -15.41
C ALA A 5 22.88 -13.29 -14.46
N ILE A 6 22.99 -13.59 -13.17
CA ILE A 6 22.44 -12.75 -12.11
C ILE A 6 23.23 -11.45 -12.21
N ILE A 7 22.74 -10.49 -12.98
CA ILE A 7 23.13 -9.10 -12.83
C ILE A 7 22.96 -8.84 -11.35
N SER A 8 24.06 -8.59 -10.64
CA SER A 8 24.03 -8.23 -9.22
C SER A 8 23.29 -6.90 -9.12
N LEU A 9 21.96 -6.98 -9.00
CA LEU A 9 21.11 -5.82 -8.81
C LEU A 9 21.47 -5.27 -7.44
N LYS A 10 22.08 -4.08 -7.42
CA LYS A 10 22.27 -3.34 -6.17
C LYS A 10 20.91 -3.24 -5.47
N PRO A 11 20.82 -3.52 -4.16
CA PRO A 11 19.56 -3.45 -3.45
C PRO A 11 18.87 -2.10 -3.66
N ILE A 12 17.58 -2.14 -4.01
CA ILE A 12 16.78 -0.92 -4.14
C ILE A 12 16.59 -0.34 -2.74
N ARG A 13 16.97 0.91 -2.54
CA ARG A 13 16.74 1.60 -1.27
C ARG A 13 15.31 2.14 -1.22
N VAL A 14 14.52 1.64 -0.28
CA VAL A 14 13.16 2.10 0.00
C VAL A 14 13.19 2.98 1.25
N TRP A 15 13.05 4.29 1.05
CA TRP A 15 12.94 5.25 2.14
C TRP A 15 11.50 5.29 2.64
N LEU A 16 11.31 5.06 3.94
CA LEU A 16 9.99 5.11 4.55
C LEU A 16 10.04 5.64 5.97
N THR A 17 8.89 6.12 6.42
CA THR A 17 8.65 6.47 7.80
C THR A 17 7.33 5.81 8.21
N PRO A 18 7.31 5.00 9.29
CA PRO A 18 6.07 4.45 9.82
C PRO A 18 5.13 5.56 10.33
N PRO A 19 3.81 5.33 10.41
CA PRO A 19 3.15 4.06 10.12
C PRO A 19 2.63 3.93 8.67
N GLY A 20 2.82 4.88 7.75
CA GLY A 20 1.98 4.94 6.53
C GLY A 20 1.95 3.71 5.59
N PRO A 21 0.79 3.43 4.93
CA PRO A 21 0.59 2.23 4.09
C PRO A 21 1.30 2.28 2.72
N ASN A 22 1.59 3.48 2.18
CA ASN A 22 2.08 3.65 0.81
C ASN A 22 3.42 2.97 0.54
N ALA A 23 4.35 2.99 1.51
CA ALA A 23 5.65 2.36 1.34
C ALA A 23 5.56 0.83 1.24
N TRP A 24 4.57 0.22 1.91
CA TRP A 24 4.37 -1.22 1.89
C TRP A 24 3.89 -1.75 0.54
N LYS A 25 3.28 -0.90 -0.30
CA LYS A 25 2.96 -1.23 -1.70
C LYS A 25 4.24 -1.55 -2.48
N VAL A 26 5.28 -0.74 -2.29
CA VAL A 26 6.59 -0.94 -2.92
C VAL A 26 7.26 -2.19 -2.38
N VAL A 27 7.26 -2.36 -1.05
CA VAL A 27 7.90 -3.52 -0.39
C VAL A 27 7.26 -4.83 -0.82
N VAL A 28 5.92 -4.93 -0.85
CA VAL A 28 5.26 -6.19 -1.24
C VAL A 28 5.54 -6.54 -2.70
N VAL A 29 5.53 -5.55 -3.61
CA VAL A 29 5.90 -5.77 -5.02
C VAL A 29 7.34 -6.26 -5.15
N LEU A 30 8.28 -5.66 -4.43
CA LEU A 30 9.69 -6.09 -4.47
C LEU A 30 9.86 -7.53 -3.96
N LYS A 31 9.15 -7.90 -2.89
CA LYS A 31 9.15 -9.28 -2.38
C LYS A 31 8.55 -10.27 -3.37
N GLU A 32 7.42 -9.93 -4.00
CA GLU A 32 6.79 -10.77 -5.02
C GLU A 32 7.68 -11.00 -6.24
N LEU A 33 8.46 -9.99 -6.63
CA LEU A 33 9.42 -10.08 -7.74
C LEU A 33 10.77 -10.70 -7.33
N GLY A 34 11.00 -10.98 -6.04
CA GLY A 34 12.28 -11.46 -5.54
C GLY A 34 13.43 -10.45 -5.71
N VAL A 35 13.11 -9.16 -5.81
CA VAL A 35 14.11 -8.10 -6.04
C VAL A 35 14.74 -7.71 -4.69
N PRO A 36 16.09 -7.75 -4.57
CA PRO A 36 16.77 -7.30 -3.35
C PRO A 36 16.49 -5.83 -3.05
N TYR A 37 16.20 -5.51 -1.79
CA TYR A 37 15.94 -4.14 -1.34
C TYR A 37 16.39 -3.91 0.09
N GLU A 38 16.66 -2.66 0.42
CA GLU A 38 17.03 -2.19 1.75
C GLU A 38 16.01 -1.14 2.23
N ILE A 39 15.52 -1.29 3.46
CA ILE A 39 14.68 -0.28 4.08
C ILE A 39 15.55 0.78 4.75
N LYS A 40 15.37 2.03 4.33
CA LYS A 40 15.93 3.21 5.00
C LYS A 40 14.82 3.89 5.80
N ALA A 41 14.65 3.45 7.05
CA ALA A 41 13.70 4.05 7.98
C ALA A 41 14.26 5.34 8.59
N PHE A 42 13.40 6.33 8.82
CA PHE A 42 13.77 7.60 9.46
C PHE A 42 12.56 8.23 10.18
N LYS A 43 12.81 9.25 11.02
CA LYS A 43 11.76 9.91 11.81
C LYS A 43 10.79 10.68 10.91
N PHE A 44 9.50 10.62 11.23
CA PHE A 44 8.47 11.33 10.46
C PHE A 44 8.75 12.83 10.37
N ASP A 45 9.20 13.45 11.46
CA ASP A 45 9.51 14.88 11.55
C ASP A 45 10.65 15.32 10.59
N ASP A 46 11.40 14.37 10.02
CA ASP A 46 12.48 14.61 9.08
C ASP A 46 12.06 14.43 7.61
N VAL A 47 10.78 14.12 7.32
CA VAL A 47 10.27 13.88 5.95
C VAL A 47 10.35 15.10 5.03
N LYS A 48 10.53 16.30 5.60
CA LYS A 48 10.74 17.54 4.84
C LYS A 48 12.19 18.01 4.84
N LYS A 49 13.13 17.21 5.35
CA LYS A 49 14.54 17.57 5.49
C LYS A 49 15.42 16.79 4.53
N LYS A 50 16.61 17.33 4.27
CA LYS A 50 17.68 16.57 3.61
C LYS A 50 18.16 15.43 4.51
N PRO A 51 18.59 14.29 3.95
CA PRO A 51 18.73 14.02 2.51
C PRO A 51 17.44 13.56 1.83
N PHE A 52 16.33 13.37 2.56
CA PHE A 52 15.13 12.73 1.98
C PHE A 52 14.48 13.57 0.87
N ILE A 53 14.42 14.89 1.00
CA ILE A 53 13.87 15.76 -0.05
C ILE A 53 14.74 15.81 -1.32
N ASP A 54 16.01 15.42 -1.25
CA ASP A 54 16.84 15.22 -2.45
C ASP A 54 16.42 13.94 -3.21
N ILE A 55 15.71 13.01 -2.56
CA ILE A 55 15.12 11.80 -3.16
C ILE A 55 13.70 12.07 -3.67
N ASN A 56 12.87 12.68 -2.82
CA ASN A 56 11.48 13.02 -3.14
C ASN A 56 11.20 14.46 -2.71
N PRO A 57 11.12 15.42 -3.65
CA PRO A 57 10.95 16.84 -3.33
C PRO A 57 9.59 17.15 -2.68
N ASN A 58 8.58 16.28 -2.83
CA ASN A 58 7.31 16.42 -2.11
C ASN A 58 7.47 16.17 -0.61
N GLY A 59 8.53 15.48 -0.18
CA GLY A 59 8.75 15.12 1.21
C GLY A 59 7.62 14.25 1.75
N ARG A 60 7.25 13.20 1.00
CA ARG A 60 6.30 12.16 1.41
C ARG A 60 6.86 10.79 1.08
N VAL A 61 6.62 9.80 1.93
CA VAL A 61 7.07 8.42 1.71
C VAL A 61 6.06 7.63 0.86
N PRO A 62 6.51 6.63 0.08
CA PRO A 62 7.89 6.16 -0.06
C PRO A 62 8.78 7.12 -0.87
N GLY A 63 10.07 7.09 -0.60
CA GLY A 63 11.10 7.60 -1.51
C GLY A 63 11.85 6.44 -2.15
N THR A 64 11.87 6.39 -3.47
CA THR A 64 12.68 5.46 -4.27
C THR A 64 12.96 6.13 -5.62
N TYR A 65 14.12 5.86 -6.20
CA TYR A 65 14.49 6.39 -7.51
C TYR A 65 13.82 5.64 -8.68
N ILE A 66 13.18 4.49 -8.42
CA ILE A 66 12.62 3.63 -9.47
C ILE A 66 11.23 3.11 -9.05
N LEU A 67 10.25 3.21 -9.96
CA LEU A 67 8.99 2.47 -9.88
C LEU A 67 9.30 0.98 -10.12
N PRO A 68 9.18 0.10 -9.09
CA PRO A 68 9.76 -1.24 -9.13
C PRO A 68 9.27 -2.12 -10.28
N VAL A 69 8.05 -1.91 -10.76
CA VAL A 69 7.43 -2.88 -11.65
C VAL A 69 8.03 -2.85 -13.06
N ARG A 70 8.23 -1.68 -13.66
CA ARG A 70 8.57 -1.59 -15.09
C ARG A 70 10.00 -2.01 -15.40
N GLY A 71 10.92 -1.85 -14.45
CA GLY A 71 12.33 -2.22 -14.64
C GLY A 71 12.69 -3.63 -14.14
N TYR A 72 11.87 -4.22 -13.27
CA TYR A 72 12.24 -5.44 -12.56
C TYR A 72 11.29 -6.62 -12.75
N ASP A 73 10.09 -6.42 -13.30
CA ASP A 73 9.18 -7.52 -13.63
C ASP A 73 9.51 -8.18 -14.98
N LEU A 74 10.73 -8.74 -15.08
CA LEU A 74 11.27 -9.29 -16.33
C LEU A 74 10.46 -10.49 -16.84
N ASN A 75 9.91 -11.29 -15.93
CA ASN A 75 9.14 -12.49 -16.25
C ASN A 75 7.63 -12.24 -16.33
N LYS A 76 7.19 -10.97 -16.24
CA LYS A 76 5.78 -10.59 -16.24
C LYS A 76 5.00 -11.32 -15.15
N THR A 77 5.61 -11.50 -13.98
CA THR A 77 4.97 -12.08 -12.81
C THR A 77 3.79 -11.23 -12.35
N LEU A 78 3.93 -9.90 -12.39
CA LEU A 78 2.93 -8.94 -11.91
C LEU A 78 2.37 -8.04 -13.03
N THR A 79 2.72 -8.29 -14.28
CA THR A 79 2.32 -7.49 -15.45
C THR A 79 1.92 -8.35 -16.64
N TYR A 80 1.47 -7.68 -17.70
CA TYR A 80 1.17 -8.25 -19.01
C TYR A 80 1.91 -7.45 -20.10
N ASP A 81 2.15 -8.08 -21.26
CA ASP A 81 2.79 -7.41 -22.39
C ASP A 81 1.83 -6.68 -23.31
N GLY A 82 0.57 -7.11 -23.36
CA GLY A 82 -0.45 -6.51 -24.20
C GLY A 82 -0.75 -5.07 -23.81
N VAL A 83 -0.99 -4.24 -24.83
CA VAL A 83 -1.26 -2.80 -24.67
C VAL A 83 -2.54 -2.59 -23.88
N LYS A 84 -3.59 -3.38 -24.15
CA LYS A 84 -4.88 -3.31 -23.45
C LYS A 84 -4.71 -3.56 -21.95
N GLU A 85 -4.02 -4.62 -21.57
CA GLU A 85 -3.78 -4.99 -20.18
C GLU A 85 -2.93 -3.91 -19.49
N LYS A 86 -1.91 -3.38 -20.16
CA LYS A 86 -1.09 -2.27 -19.63
C LYS A 86 -1.95 -1.05 -19.29
N HIS A 87 -2.86 -0.64 -20.18
CA HIS A 87 -3.77 0.48 -19.90
C HIS A 87 -4.73 0.15 -18.76
N HIS A 88 -5.26 -1.07 -18.71
CA HIS A 88 -6.18 -1.47 -17.65
C HIS A 88 -5.50 -1.53 -16.28
N LEU A 89 -4.27 -2.04 -16.21
CA LEU A 89 -3.46 -2.01 -14.99
C LEU A 89 -3.19 -0.57 -14.52
N ASN A 90 -2.84 0.33 -15.45
CA ASN A 90 -2.65 1.74 -15.13
C ASN A 90 -3.96 2.41 -14.66
N GLN A 91 -5.11 2.06 -15.25
CA GLN A 91 -6.42 2.57 -14.82
C GLN A 91 -6.71 2.19 -13.37
N TRP A 92 -6.51 0.92 -12.99
CA TRP A 92 -6.69 0.48 -11.61
C TRP A 92 -5.69 1.11 -10.65
N LEU A 93 -4.43 1.24 -11.06
CA LEU A 93 -3.42 1.95 -10.27
C LEU A 93 -3.81 3.42 -10.08
N GLN A 94 -4.32 4.10 -11.11
CA GLN A 94 -4.80 5.47 -11.00
C GLN A 94 -6.01 5.56 -10.06
N PHE A 95 -6.97 4.64 -10.15
CA PHE A 95 -8.09 4.56 -9.20
C PHE A 95 -7.62 4.35 -7.76
N GLN A 96 -6.58 3.55 -7.53
CA GLN A 96 -5.95 3.39 -6.23
C GLN A 96 -5.32 4.71 -5.74
N MET A 97 -4.56 5.39 -6.61
CA MET A 97 -3.77 6.58 -6.26
C MET A 97 -4.61 7.84 -6.08
N SER A 98 -5.70 8.01 -6.84
CA SER A 98 -6.57 9.19 -6.79
C SER A 98 -7.88 8.95 -6.05
N GLY A 99 -8.34 7.70 -5.99
CA GLY A 99 -9.51 7.27 -5.25
C GLY A 99 -9.13 6.81 -3.84
N GLN A 100 -8.73 5.54 -3.70
CA GLN A 100 -8.54 4.92 -2.39
C GLN A 100 -7.57 5.73 -1.48
N GLY A 101 -6.35 6.01 -1.94
CA GLY A 101 -5.31 6.61 -1.09
C GLY A 101 -5.73 7.92 -0.42
N PRO A 102 -6.11 8.97 -1.19
CA PRO A 102 -6.49 10.26 -0.63
C PRO A 102 -7.73 10.20 0.25
N TYR A 103 -8.79 9.48 -0.16
CA TYR A 103 -10.03 9.42 0.61
C TYR A 103 -9.86 8.61 1.92
N TYR A 104 -9.06 7.54 1.90
CA TYR A 104 -8.76 6.76 3.10
C TYR A 104 -7.88 7.56 4.07
N GLY A 105 -6.91 8.31 3.53
CA GLY A 105 -6.10 9.23 4.33
C GLY A 105 -6.94 10.32 4.99
N ALA A 106 -7.89 10.92 4.25
CA ALA A 106 -8.81 11.90 4.79
C ALA A 106 -9.74 11.31 5.87
N ALA A 107 -10.28 10.11 5.66
CA ALA A 107 -11.07 9.42 6.68
C ALA A 107 -10.25 9.19 7.96
N GLY A 108 -9.04 8.65 7.84
CA GLY A 108 -8.15 8.45 8.99
C GLY A 108 -7.82 9.76 9.71
N TRP A 109 -7.63 10.85 8.95
CA TRP A 109 -7.45 12.18 9.52
C TRP A 109 -8.66 12.62 10.34
N PHE A 110 -9.87 12.61 9.79
CA PHE A 110 -11.06 13.07 10.52
C PHE A 110 -11.51 12.12 11.64
N ASN A 111 -11.33 10.80 11.49
CA ASN A 111 -11.69 9.82 12.52
C ASN A 111 -10.71 9.82 13.70
N ILE A 112 -9.42 10.05 13.46
CA ILE A 112 -8.37 9.75 14.45
C ILE A 112 -7.57 11.00 14.85
N LEU A 113 -7.21 11.83 13.87
CA LEU A 113 -6.12 12.80 14.03
C LEU A 113 -6.60 14.25 14.20
N HIS A 114 -7.72 14.59 13.57
CA HIS A 114 -8.28 15.92 13.63
C HIS A 114 -8.60 16.25 15.10
N HIS A 115 -8.19 17.45 15.53
CA HIS A 115 -8.29 17.90 16.92
C HIS A 115 -9.75 18.01 17.39
N GLU A 116 -10.67 18.24 16.46
CA GLU A 116 -12.13 18.24 16.67
C GLU A 116 -12.81 17.12 15.88
N LYS A 117 -13.94 16.63 16.40
CA LYS A 117 -14.81 15.70 15.68
C LYS A 117 -15.81 16.49 14.84
N LEU A 118 -15.77 16.27 13.53
CA LEU A 118 -16.66 16.90 12.55
C LEU A 118 -17.55 15.81 11.93
N PRO A 119 -18.77 15.57 12.45
CA PRO A 119 -19.59 14.44 12.02
C PRO A 119 -19.84 14.39 10.51
N SER A 120 -20.11 15.53 9.88
CA SER A 120 -20.33 15.61 8.43
C SER A 120 -19.11 15.23 7.59
N ALA A 121 -17.90 15.59 8.05
CA ALA A 121 -16.65 15.21 7.38
C ALA A 121 -16.37 13.71 7.57
N ILE A 122 -16.52 13.21 8.80
CA ILE A 122 -16.38 11.78 9.14
C ILE A 122 -17.32 10.95 8.25
N GLU A 123 -18.60 11.29 8.23
CA GLU A 123 -19.61 10.61 7.43
C GLU A 123 -19.25 10.64 5.94
N ARG A 124 -18.92 11.82 5.40
CA ARG A 124 -18.53 11.98 3.99
C ARG A 124 -17.39 11.04 3.61
N TYR A 125 -16.30 11.03 4.38
CA TYR A 125 -15.11 10.26 4.03
C TYR A 125 -15.30 8.77 4.29
N ASN A 126 -16.00 8.37 5.36
CA ASN A 126 -16.36 6.96 5.59
C ASN A 126 -17.24 6.43 4.45
N ASN A 127 -18.17 7.25 3.93
CA ASN A 127 -18.97 6.89 2.76
C ASN A 127 -18.13 6.79 1.48
N GLN A 128 -17.04 7.56 1.34
CA GLN A 128 -16.10 7.36 0.22
C GLN A 128 -15.32 6.05 0.32
N LEU A 129 -14.94 5.59 1.52
CA LEU A 129 -14.37 4.24 1.70
C LEU A 129 -15.35 3.17 1.22
N LYS A 130 -16.59 3.21 1.74
CA LYS A 130 -17.65 2.27 1.35
C LYS A 130 -17.90 2.27 -0.15
N ARG A 131 -17.94 3.46 -0.78
CA ARG A 131 -18.10 3.60 -2.23
C ARG A 131 -16.93 2.97 -3.01
N VAL A 132 -15.69 3.20 -2.59
CA VAL A 132 -14.51 2.59 -3.24
C VAL A 132 -14.54 1.07 -3.11
N LEU A 133 -14.87 0.55 -1.93
CA LEU A 133 -15.03 -0.89 -1.71
C LEU A 133 -16.15 -1.48 -2.57
N GLY A 134 -17.30 -0.81 -2.68
CA GLY A 134 -18.41 -1.25 -3.53
C GLY A 134 -18.04 -1.29 -5.02
N VAL A 135 -17.21 -0.35 -5.51
CA VAL A 135 -16.68 -0.40 -6.89
C VAL A 135 -15.79 -1.63 -7.09
N LEU A 136 -14.91 -1.93 -6.13
CA LEU A 136 -14.06 -3.12 -6.18
C LEU A 136 -14.89 -4.40 -6.13
N ASP A 137 -15.85 -4.48 -5.21
CA ASP A 137 -16.69 -5.65 -5.01
C ASP A 137 -17.50 -5.99 -6.26
N GLY A 138 -18.21 -5.02 -6.83
CA GLY A 138 -18.97 -5.22 -8.06
C GLY A 138 -18.09 -5.55 -9.27
N TRP A 139 -16.88 -4.97 -9.36
CA TRP A 139 -15.94 -5.33 -10.43
C TRP A 139 -15.47 -6.78 -10.32
N LEU A 140 -15.18 -7.21 -9.09
CA LEU A 140 -14.66 -8.54 -8.75
C LEU A 140 -15.73 -9.64 -8.80
N GLU A 141 -16.99 -9.32 -9.09
CA GLU A 141 -18.01 -10.32 -9.36
C GLU A 141 -17.57 -11.26 -10.49
N GLY A 142 -17.51 -12.56 -10.18
CA GLY A 142 -17.05 -13.60 -11.09
C GLY A 142 -15.56 -13.52 -11.47
N LYS A 143 -14.74 -12.70 -10.76
CA LYS A 143 -13.31 -12.50 -11.07
C LYS A 143 -12.43 -12.73 -9.86
N GLN A 144 -11.24 -13.26 -10.12
CA GLN A 144 -10.23 -13.44 -9.08
C GLN A 144 -9.31 -12.23 -8.92
N TRP A 145 -9.10 -11.46 -9.99
CA TRP A 145 -8.14 -10.35 -10.04
C TRP A 145 -8.71 -9.16 -10.81
N LEU A 146 -8.16 -7.97 -10.56
CA LEU A 146 -8.66 -6.74 -11.21
C LEU A 146 -8.46 -6.75 -12.73
N VAL A 147 -7.36 -7.35 -13.20
CA VAL A 147 -7.01 -7.43 -14.62
C VAL A 147 -6.55 -8.84 -14.97
N GLY A 148 -7.17 -9.42 -16.00
CA GLY A 148 -6.79 -10.72 -16.53
C GLY A 148 -7.07 -11.87 -15.57
N ASP A 149 -6.15 -12.83 -15.55
CA ASP A 149 -6.26 -14.13 -14.88
C ASP A 149 -5.27 -14.33 -13.72
N LYS A 150 -4.41 -13.35 -13.43
CA LYS A 150 -3.43 -13.43 -12.34
C LYS A 150 -3.33 -12.15 -11.52
N MET A 151 -2.80 -12.29 -10.31
CA MET A 151 -2.49 -11.15 -9.44
C MET A 151 -1.44 -10.25 -10.09
N THR A 152 -1.67 -8.94 -10.03
CA THR A 152 -0.77 -7.95 -10.60
C THR A 152 -0.38 -6.88 -9.57
N TYR A 153 0.49 -5.96 -9.98
CA TYR A 153 0.78 -4.78 -9.16
C TYR A 153 -0.47 -3.91 -8.92
N ALA A 154 -1.46 -3.96 -9.82
CA ALA A 154 -2.69 -3.21 -9.67
C ALA A 154 -3.47 -3.73 -8.45
N ASP A 155 -3.50 -5.04 -8.22
CA ASP A 155 -4.13 -5.63 -7.05
C ASP A 155 -3.38 -5.28 -5.75
N LEU A 156 -2.06 -5.52 -5.76
CA LEU A 156 -1.19 -5.28 -4.61
C LEU A 156 -1.15 -3.82 -4.16
N ALA A 157 -1.46 -2.87 -5.05
CA ALA A 157 -1.52 -1.45 -4.70
C ALA A 157 -2.63 -1.12 -3.69
N PHE A 158 -3.71 -1.89 -3.64
CA PHE A 158 -4.82 -1.68 -2.70
C PHE A 158 -4.59 -2.37 -1.36
N LEU A 159 -3.83 -3.46 -1.34
CA LEU A 159 -3.65 -4.35 -0.20
C LEU A 159 -3.27 -3.59 1.10
N PRO A 160 -2.24 -2.71 1.12
CA PRO A 160 -1.83 -2.06 2.37
C PRO A 160 -2.84 -1.07 2.95
N TRP A 161 -3.72 -0.50 2.11
CA TRP A 161 -4.78 0.40 2.57
C TRP A 161 -5.99 -0.40 3.06
N ASN A 162 -6.34 -1.48 2.36
CA ASN A 162 -7.42 -2.37 2.76
C ASN A 162 -7.12 -3.11 4.08
N ASP A 163 -5.84 -3.43 4.32
CA ASP A 163 -5.38 -4.04 5.57
C ASP A 163 -5.58 -3.14 6.79
N ARG A 164 -5.84 -1.84 6.60
CA ARG A 164 -5.96 -0.84 7.67
C ARG A 164 -7.33 -0.21 7.84
N ILE A 165 -8.32 -0.71 7.12
CA ILE A 165 -9.67 -0.13 7.15
C ILE A 165 -10.21 -0.08 8.57
N ASP A 166 -10.10 -1.19 9.30
CA ASP A 166 -10.49 -1.33 10.71
C ASP A 166 -9.92 -0.20 11.58
N GLY A 167 -8.62 0.06 11.46
CA GLY A 167 -7.98 1.18 12.17
C GLY A 167 -8.38 2.56 11.66
N ILE A 168 -8.73 2.72 10.38
CA ILE A 168 -9.09 4.00 9.75
C ILE A 168 -10.51 4.44 10.12
N ILE A 169 -11.47 3.51 10.15
CA ILE A 169 -12.88 3.80 10.45
C ILE A 169 -13.32 3.30 11.83
N LEU A 170 -12.39 2.73 12.61
CA LEU A 170 -12.59 2.30 13.99
C LEU A 170 -13.70 1.22 14.12
N CYS A 171 -13.72 0.27 13.19
CA CYS A 171 -14.58 -0.93 13.25
C CYS A 171 -13.78 -2.16 13.69
N ALA A 172 -14.47 -3.26 14.01
CA ALA A 172 -13.78 -4.52 14.28
C ALA A 172 -13.09 -5.04 12.99
N PRO A 173 -11.95 -5.75 13.09
CA PRO A 173 -11.24 -6.28 11.94
C PRO A 173 -12.09 -7.15 11.01
N GLU A 174 -13.03 -7.90 11.57
CA GLU A 174 -13.99 -8.75 10.87
C GLU A 174 -15.06 -7.96 10.11
N GLU A 175 -15.37 -6.74 10.54
CA GLU A 175 -16.44 -5.90 9.96
C GLU A 175 -15.98 -5.07 8.75
N LYS A 176 -14.66 -5.00 8.48
CA LYS A 176 -14.07 -4.06 7.51
C LYS A 176 -14.56 -4.26 6.06
N PHE A 177 -15.14 -5.42 5.75
CA PHE A 177 -15.71 -5.75 4.43
C PHE A 177 -17.15 -6.26 4.52
N ASP A 178 -17.89 -5.94 5.58
CA ASP A 178 -19.27 -6.41 5.75
C ASP A 178 -20.15 -6.11 4.53
N GLY A 179 -20.81 -7.15 4.03
CA GLY A 179 -21.66 -7.08 2.84
C GLY A 179 -20.91 -6.96 1.51
N LEU A 180 -19.57 -7.12 1.49
CA LEU A 180 -18.72 -7.01 0.31
C LEU A 180 -17.87 -8.29 0.12
N PRO A 181 -18.51 -9.42 -0.24
CA PRO A 181 -17.86 -10.73 -0.23
C PRO A 181 -16.75 -10.89 -1.29
N ASN A 182 -16.87 -10.23 -2.44
CA ASN A 182 -15.91 -10.36 -3.53
C ASN A 182 -14.59 -9.65 -3.19
N VAL A 183 -14.68 -8.42 -2.65
CA VAL A 183 -13.48 -7.67 -2.21
C VAL A 183 -12.87 -8.29 -0.97
N GLN A 184 -13.66 -8.85 -0.05
CA GLN A 184 -13.16 -9.61 1.10
C GLN A 184 -12.31 -10.80 0.63
N ALA A 185 -12.89 -11.67 -0.19
CA ALA A 185 -12.18 -12.85 -0.70
C ALA A 185 -10.93 -12.47 -1.49
N TRP A 186 -10.97 -11.40 -2.29
CA TRP A 186 -9.80 -10.88 -3.01
C TRP A 186 -8.71 -10.36 -2.09
N HIS A 187 -9.07 -9.60 -1.06
CA HIS A 187 -8.12 -9.12 -0.06
C HIS A 187 -7.48 -10.28 0.71
N GLU A 188 -8.27 -11.24 1.19
CA GLU A 188 -7.79 -12.39 1.95
C GLU A 188 -6.83 -13.26 1.14
N ARG A 189 -7.11 -13.49 -0.15
CA ARG A 189 -6.18 -14.18 -1.06
C ARG A 189 -4.81 -13.51 -1.10
N MET A 190 -4.77 -12.18 -1.17
CA MET A 190 -3.51 -11.42 -1.17
C MET A 190 -2.86 -11.37 0.22
N ALA A 191 -3.64 -11.19 1.28
CA ALA A 191 -3.14 -11.09 2.66
C ALA A 191 -2.57 -12.43 3.16
N ALA A 192 -3.05 -13.56 2.62
CA ALA A 192 -2.52 -14.88 2.93
C ALA A 192 -1.10 -15.12 2.38
N ARG A 193 -0.63 -14.29 1.43
CA ARG A 193 0.64 -14.51 0.73
C ARG A 193 1.85 -14.35 1.66
N PRO A 194 2.90 -15.18 1.51
CA PRO A 194 4.11 -15.06 2.34
C PRO A 194 4.81 -13.71 2.23
N SER A 195 4.75 -13.06 1.06
CA SER A 195 5.29 -11.72 0.82
C SER A 195 4.64 -10.66 1.72
N TRP A 196 3.32 -10.72 1.87
CA TRP A 196 2.56 -9.80 2.71
C TRP A 196 2.81 -10.07 4.19
N LYS A 197 2.67 -11.34 4.63
CA LYS A 197 2.93 -11.74 6.02
C LYS A 197 4.31 -11.29 6.49
N LYS A 198 5.36 -11.58 5.71
CA LYS A 198 6.74 -11.14 5.99
C LYS A 198 6.95 -9.63 5.90
N SER A 199 6.07 -8.88 5.24
CA SER A 199 6.13 -7.41 5.24
C SER A 199 5.55 -6.84 6.53
N MET A 200 4.55 -7.50 7.09
CA MET A 200 3.89 -7.11 8.34
C MET A 200 4.63 -7.62 9.59
N ASP A 201 5.45 -8.66 9.47
CA ASP A 201 6.40 -9.05 10.50
C ASP A 201 7.32 -7.86 10.83
N ARG A 202 7.39 -7.51 12.12
CA ARG A 202 8.15 -6.34 12.60
C ARG A 202 9.57 -6.37 12.05
N TYR A 203 9.96 -5.36 11.28
CA TYR A 203 11.32 -5.26 10.76
C TYR A 203 12.31 -5.19 11.94
N PRO A 204 13.29 -6.12 12.03
CA PRO A 204 14.14 -6.27 13.22
C PRO A 204 15.11 -5.10 13.48
N GLY A 205 15.21 -4.11 12.58
CA GLY A 205 15.97 -2.85 12.79
C GLY A 205 15.18 -1.73 13.47
N TRP A 206 14.01 -2.04 14.03
CA TRP A 206 13.15 -1.07 14.70
C TRP A 206 13.40 -1.08 16.21
N SER A 207 14.03 -0.02 16.72
CA SER A 207 14.02 0.31 18.15
C SER A 207 12.96 1.38 18.42
N HIS A 208 12.14 1.14 19.43
CA HIS A 208 11.13 2.09 19.93
C HIS A 208 11.73 3.43 20.40
N GLU A 209 13.04 3.46 20.67
CA GLU A 209 13.73 4.62 21.26
C GLU A 209 13.92 5.78 20.27
N GLY A 210 13.87 5.53 18.96
CA GLY A 210 14.10 6.56 17.94
C GLY A 210 12.85 7.22 17.36
N ALA A 211 11.69 6.58 17.50
CA ALA A 211 10.43 7.04 16.92
C ALA A 211 9.43 7.26 18.05
N GLY A 212 9.15 8.53 18.36
CA GLY A 212 8.11 8.93 19.31
C GLY A 212 6.70 8.59 18.81
N VAL A 213 6.44 7.30 18.63
CA VAL A 213 5.16 6.71 18.27
C VAL A 213 4.91 5.64 19.32
N GLY A 214 4.00 5.95 20.25
CA GLY A 214 3.50 5.01 21.23
C GLY A 214 2.93 3.76 20.55
N GLY A 215 2.67 2.72 21.36
CA GLY A 215 2.07 1.46 20.91
C GLY A 215 0.72 1.66 20.20
N ARG A 216 -0.10 0.61 20.15
CA ARG A 216 -1.46 0.71 19.58
C ARG A 216 -2.34 1.82 20.22
N ASP A 217 -1.86 2.42 21.30
CA ASP A 217 -2.46 3.54 22.04
C ASP A 217 -1.82 4.92 21.72
N GLY A 218 -0.87 5.00 20.79
CA GLY A 218 -0.10 6.19 20.47
C GLY A 218 -0.60 6.91 19.22
N LYS A 219 -1.09 8.14 19.41
CA LYS A 219 -1.54 9.08 18.35
C LYS A 219 -0.71 8.94 17.08
N ALA A 220 -1.30 8.36 16.04
CA ALA A 220 -0.69 8.34 14.71
C ALA A 220 -0.41 9.81 14.28
N ARG A 221 0.72 10.06 13.62
CA ARG A 221 1.00 11.35 12.97
C ARG A 221 0.69 11.20 11.47
N ALA A 222 0.06 12.22 10.89
CA ALA A 222 -0.65 12.17 9.61
C ALA A 222 0.20 11.84 8.38
N LEU A 223 -0.47 11.43 7.29
CA LEU A 223 0.09 11.09 5.96
C LEU A 223 0.35 12.31 5.06
#